data_AF-A0A1Q7GIJ4-F1
#
_entry.id   AF-A0A1Q7GIJ4-F1
#
_cell.length_a   1.000
_cell.length_b   1.000
_cell.length_c   1.000
_cell.angle_alpha   90.00
_cell.angle_beta   90.00
_cell.angle_gamma   90.00
#
_symmetry.space_group_name_H-M   'P 1'
#
loop_
_entity.id
_entity.type
_entity.pdbx_description
1 polymer ?
#
loop_
_entity_poly.entity_id
_entity_poly.type
_entity_poly.pdbx_seq_one_letter_code
_entity_poly.pdbx_strand_id
1 'polypeptide(L)'
;MNAPSVSAQKRSQAGHANGFAVAFLDEGRLATPAGRSAIEDFEYFFKLIQEIVKRDFPNVELKVLRRGELLRLHDGTSLNVQNMYPEIGYVLSAPGKKRRLLAGLQSDADFACAAAAFFQRTSSSCPK
;
A
#
# COMPACT_ATOMS: atom_id res chain seq x y z
N MET A 1 -41.86 -24.50 27.84
CA MET A 1 -40.69 -25.02 27.09
C MET A 1 -40.17 -23.89 26.21
N ASN A 2 -38.84 -23.71 26.26
CA ASN A 2 -37.94 -22.96 25.36
C ASN A 2 -38.02 -21.42 25.29
N ALA A 3 -37.13 -20.79 26.07
CA ALA A 3 -36.34 -19.62 25.68
C ALA A 3 -35.10 -20.08 24.86
N PRO A 4 -34.17 -19.21 24.40
CA PRO A 4 -34.24 -17.84 23.87
C PRO A 4 -33.43 -17.69 22.55
N SER A 5 -33.30 -16.45 22.06
CA SER A 5 -32.17 -15.94 21.24
C SER A 5 -32.19 -16.34 19.76
N VAL A 6 -31.84 -15.49 18.79
CA VAL A 6 -30.56 -14.82 18.67
C VAL A 6 -30.75 -13.45 18.01
N SER A 7 -30.53 -12.38 18.78
CA SER A 7 -30.13 -11.09 18.26
C SER A 7 -28.97 -11.30 17.31
N ALA A 8 -29.18 -10.98 16.03
CA ALA A 8 -28.15 -11.04 15.00
C ALA A 8 -26.91 -10.30 15.52
N GLN A 9 -25.93 -11.10 15.93
CA GLN A 9 -24.64 -10.64 16.40
C GLN A 9 -24.12 -9.67 15.36
N LYS A 10 -24.01 -8.41 15.78
CA LYS A 10 -23.10 -7.42 15.24
C LYS A 10 -21.71 -8.07 15.31
N ARG A 11 -21.38 -8.87 14.29
CA ARG A 11 -20.02 -9.36 14.08
C ARG A 11 -19.21 -8.11 13.84
N SER A 12 -18.57 -7.64 14.90
CA SER A 12 -17.36 -6.86 14.81
C SER A 12 -16.43 -7.61 13.88
N GLN A 13 -16.46 -7.25 12.59
CA GLN A 13 -15.41 -7.57 11.65
C GLN A 13 -14.19 -6.83 12.20
N ALA A 14 -13.42 -7.51 13.05
CA ALA A 14 -12.00 -7.26 13.12
C ALA A 14 -11.51 -7.52 11.68
N GLY A 15 -11.43 -6.44 10.91
CA GLY A 15 -11.33 -6.47 9.47
C GLY A 15 -10.05 -7.16 9.06
N HIS A 16 -10.16 -8.31 8.42
CA HIS A 16 -9.04 -8.83 7.64
C HIS A 16 -8.68 -7.75 6.61
N ALA A 17 -7.42 -7.33 6.59
CA ALA A 17 -6.93 -6.44 5.54
C ALA A 17 -7.22 -7.09 4.18
N ASN A 18 -7.95 -6.38 3.33
CA ASN A 18 -8.39 -6.82 2.01
C ASN A 18 -7.45 -6.30 0.89
N GLY A 19 -6.28 -5.80 1.27
CA GLY A 19 -5.23 -5.41 0.33
C GLY A 19 -3.97 -4.93 1.02
N PHE A 20 -2.90 -4.83 0.25
CA PHE A 20 -1.61 -4.28 0.65
C PHE A 20 -1.28 -3.06 -0.21
N ALA A 21 -0.78 -2.01 0.43
CA ALA A 21 0.05 -1.00 -0.19
C ALA A 21 1.48 -1.26 0.30
N VAL A 22 2.40 -1.62 -0.59
CA VAL A 22 3.76 -2.03 -0.23
C VAL A 22 4.72 -0.95 -0.69
N ALA A 23 5.23 -0.14 0.21
CA ALA A 23 6.32 0.78 -0.04
C ALA A 23 7.64 -0.01 -0.12
N PHE A 24 8.49 0.29 -1.09
CA PHE A 24 9.79 -0.37 -1.24
C PHE A 24 10.87 0.65 -1.65
N LEU A 25 12.09 0.40 -1.18
CA LEU A 25 13.25 1.27 -1.41
C LEU A 25 14.54 0.43 -1.38
N ASP A 26 15.32 0.45 -2.46
CA ASP A 26 16.68 -0.13 -2.50
C ASP A 26 17.76 0.96 -2.40
N GLU A 27 18.05 1.40 -1.17
CA GLU A 27 19.07 2.43 -0.90
C GLU A 27 20.44 2.08 -1.52
N GLY A 28 20.79 0.79 -1.55
CA GLY A 28 22.06 0.33 -2.10
C GLY A 28 22.21 0.60 -3.61
N ARG A 29 21.11 0.53 -4.37
CA ARG A 29 21.10 0.86 -5.81
C ARG A 29 20.87 2.36 -6.06
N LEU A 30 20.40 3.09 -5.06
CA LEU A 30 20.16 4.54 -5.12
C LEU A 30 21.30 5.37 -4.52
N ALA A 31 22.48 4.77 -4.32
CA ALA A 31 23.69 5.43 -3.79
C ALA A 31 24.36 6.42 -4.78
N THR A 32 23.56 7.19 -5.52
CA THR A 32 23.99 8.27 -6.42
C THR A 32 23.41 9.61 -5.94
N PRO A 33 23.94 10.77 -6.34
CA PRO A 33 23.36 12.07 -5.96
C PRO A 33 21.87 12.21 -6.33
N ALA A 34 21.49 11.78 -7.53
CA ALA A 34 20.09 11.77 -7.97
C ALA A 34 19.24 10.79 -7.13
N GLY A 35 19.80 9.63 -6.78
CA GLY A 35 19.13 8.65 -5.92
C GLY A 35 18.90 9.16 -4.50
N ARG A 36 19.80 9.97 -3.93
CA ARG A 36 19.60 10.59 -2.62
C ARG A 36 18.41 11.56 -2.61
N SER A 37 18.28 12.40 -3.63
CA SER A 37 17.10 13.28 -3.77
C SER A 37 15.81 12.46 -3.86
N ALA A 38 15.82 11.37 -4.62
CA ALA A 38 14.65 10.50 -4.74
C ALA A 38 14.29 9.80 -3.41
N ILE A 39 15.29 9.46 -2.58
CA ILE A 39 15.07 8.92 -1.24
C ILE A 39 14.42 9.97 -0.33
N GLU A 40 14.94 11.20 -0.32
CA GLU A 40 14.40 12.30 0.49
C GLU A 40 12.94 12.60 0.13
N ASP A 41 12.64 12.70 -1.17
CA ASP A 41 11.27 12.88 -1.68
C ASP A 41 10.37 11.72 -1.24
N PHE A 42 10.84 10.48 -1.36
CA PHE A 42 10.09 9.31 -0.94
C PHE A 42 9.81 9.30 0.55
N GLU A 43 10.79 9.62 1.40
CA GLU A 43 10.61 9.67 2.85
C GLU A 43 9.62 10.76 3.26
N TYR A 44 9.66 11.91 2.58
CA TYR A 44 8.69 12.99 2.77
C TYR A 44 7.27 12.52 2.44
N PHE A 45 7.06 11.99 1.22
CA PHE A 45 5.73 11.54 0.79
C PHE A 45 5.25 10.30 1.54
N PHE A 46 6.15 9.41 1.97
CA PHE A 46 5.78 8.20 2.72
C PHE A 46 5.01 8.54 4.00
N LYS A 47 5.40 9.60 4.72
CA LYS A 47 4.67 10.05 5.91
C LYS A 47 3.24 10.48 5.58
N LEU A 48 3.06 11.22 4.49
CA LEU A 48 1.74 11.67 4.02
C LEU A 48 0.89 10.49 3.54
N ILE A 49 1.48 9.60 2.76
CA ILE A 49 0.85 8.38 2.24
C ILE A 49 0.42 7.46 3.37
N GLN A 50 1.21 7.34 4.44
CA GLN A 50 0.83 6.55 5.61
C GLN A 50 -0.49 7.06 6.23
N GLU A 51 -0.63 8.38 6.37
CA GLU A 51 -1.86 8.97 6.90
C GLU A 51 -3.04 8.84 5.93
N ILE A 52 -2.79 8.95 4.61
CA ILE A 52 -3.79 8.70 3.57
C ILE A 52 -4.28 7.24 3.63
N VAL A 53 -3.39 6.26 3.71
CA VAL A 53 -3.78 4.84 3.79
C VAL A 53 -4.65 4.58 5.01
N LYS A 54 -4.24 5.07 6.19
CA LYS A 54 -5.03 4.93 7.43
C LYS A 54 -6.41 5.57 7.33
N ARG A 55 -6.50 6.79 6.79
CA ARG A 55 -7.73 7.58 6.72
C ARG A 55 -8.69 7.08 5.64
N ASP A 56 -8.19 6.88 4.43
CA ASP A 56 -9.03 6.68 3.24
C ASP A 56 -9.20 5.18 2.91
N PHE A 57 -8.25 4.33 3.32
CA PHE A 57 -8.20 2.91 2.98
C PHE A 57 -8.07 2.01 4.22
N PRO A 58 -9.04 2.03 5.17
CA PRO A 58 -8.93 1.33 6.46
C PRO A 58 -8.82 -0.20 6.39
N ASN A 59 -9.08 -0.80 5.22
CA ASN A 59 -8.92 -2.23 4.97
C ASN A 59 -7.65 -2.56 4.18
N VAL A 60 -6.74 -1.60 4.01
CA VAL A 60 -5.45 -1.77 3.32
C VAL A 60 -4.34 -1.67 4.34
N GLU A 61 -3.47 -2.67 4.37
CA GLU A 61 -2.26 -2.65 5.20
C GLU A 61 -1.12 -1.97 4.43
N LEU A 62 -0.54 -0.91 5.00
CA LEU A 62 0.70 -0.33 4.49
C LEU A 62 1.88 -1.15 5.01
N LYS A 63 2.61 -1.79 4.09
CA LYS A 63 3.84 -2.53 4.38
C LYS A 63 5.03 -1.76 3.87
N VAL A 64 6.16 -1.86 4.57
CA VAL A 64 7.45 -1.39 4.09
C VAL A 64 8.29 -2.62 3.82
N LEU A 65 8.64 -2.84 2.56
CA LEU A 65 9.51 -3.93 2.14
C LEU A 65 10.96 -3.47 2.21
N ARG A 66 11.74 -4.09 3.09
CA ARG A 66 13.17 -3.83 3.27
C ARG A 66 14.02 -4.85 2.51
N ARG A 67 15.28 -4.50 2.30
CA ARG A 67 16.26 -5.40 1.68
C ARG A 67 16.41 -6.68 2.51
N GLY A 68 16.45 -7.83 1.84
CA GLY A 68 16.51 -9.15 2.47
C GLY A 68 15.14 -9.76 2.84
N GLU A 69 14.06 -8.98 2.75
CA GLU A 69 12.71 -9.48 2.99
C GLU A 69 12.10 -10.08 1.71
N LEU A 70 11.21 -11.05 1.91
CA LEU A 70 10.37 -11.63 0.86
C LEU A 70 8.91 -11.50 1.28
N LEU A 71 8.14 -10.70 0.56
CA LEU A 71 6.71 -10.50 0.85
C LEU A 71 5.87 -11.20 -0.20
N ARG A 72 4.99 -12.11 0.25
CA ARG A 72 4.00 -12.74 -0.62
C ARG A 72 2.77 -11.84 -0.79
N LEU A 73 2.34 -11.64 -2.03
CA LEU A 73 1.18 -10.85 -2.41
C LEU A 73 -0.07 -11.73 -2.61
N HIS A 74 -1.23 -11.07 -2.74
CA HIS A 74 -2.51 -11.75 -2.95
C HIS A 74 -2.65 -12.43 -4.31
N ASP A 75 -1.88 -12.01 -5.32
CA ASP A 75 -1.84 -12.64 -6.64
C ASP A 75 -0.92 -13.88 -6.69
N GLY A 76 -0.40 -14.31 -5.53
CA GLY A 76 0.50 -15.45 -5.39
C GLY A 76 1.96 -15.15 -5.71
N THR A 77 2.27 -13.95 -6.21
CA THR A 77 3.65 -13.53 -6.47
C THR A 77 4.37 -13.14 -5.18
N SER A 78 5.70 -13.15 -5.22
CA SER A 78 6.55 -12.66 -4.14
C SER A 78 7.30 -11.40 -4.59
N LEU A 79 7.45 -10.45 -3.68
CA LEU A 79 8.25 -9.25 -3.84
C LEU A 79 9.51 -9.34 -2.99
N ASN A 80 10.61 -8.88 -3.57
CA ASN A 80 11.86 -8.61 -2.87
C ASN A 80 12.46 -7.35 -3.50
N VAL A 81 12.92 -6.43 -2.66
CA VAL A 81 13.46 -5.11 -3.06
C VAL A 81 14.53 -5.21 -4.15
N GLN A 82 15.40 -6.23 -4.08
CA GLN A 82 16.57 -6.37 -4.96
C GLN A 82 16.19 -6.70 -6.40
N ASN A 83 14.97 -7.21 -6.62
CA ASN A 83 14.45 -7.59 -7.94
C ASN A 83 13.43 -6.58 -8.48
N MET A 84 13.17 -5.48 -7.77
CA MET A 84 12.24 -4.46 -8.20
C MET A 84 12.90 -3.51 -9.21
N TYR A 85 12.16 -3.13 -10.26
CA TYR A 85 12.53 -2.00 -11.10
C TYR A 85 11.28 -1.14 -11.35
N PRO A 86 11.33 0.17 -11.08
CA PRO A 86 12.48 0.92 -10.53
C PRO A 86 12.81 0.56 -9.08
N GLU A 87 13.89 1.14 -8.55
CA GLU A 87 14.49 0.86 -7.23
C GLU A 87 13.65 1.34 -6.04
N ILE A 88 12.66 2.20 -6.29
CA ILE A 88 11.84 2.87 -5.29
C ILE A 88 10.40 3.04 -5.77
N GLY A 89 9.43 2.90 -4.87
CA GLY A 89 8.03 3.12 -5.19
C GLY A 89 7.07 2.35 -4.29
N TYR A 90 5.89 2.07 -4.85
CA TYR A 90 4.82 1.35 -4.16
C TYR A 90 4.24 0.23 -5.02
N VAL A 91 3.80 -0.86 -4.40
CA VAL A 91 2.99 -1.89 -5.05
C VAL A 91 1.64 -1.99 -4.37
N LEU A 92 0.57 -1.87 -5.14
CA LEU A 92 -0.79 -2.13 -4.68
C LEU A 92 -1.18 -3.57 -5.00
N SER A 93 -1.72 -4.29 -4.02
CA SER A 93 -2.17 -5.67 -4.17
C SER A 93 -3.50 -5.87 -3.45
N ALA A 94 -4.40 -6.65 -4.06
CA ALA A 94 -5.67 -7.05 -3.47
C ALA A 94 -6.11 -8.40 -4.05
N PRO A 95 -6.90 -9.22 -3.33
CA PRO A 95 -7.44 -10.46 -3.86
C PRO A 95 -8.19 -10.24 -5.19
N GLY A 96 -7.95 -11.13 -6.16
CA GLY A 96 -8.61 -11.09 -7.47
C GLY A 96 -8.18 -9.95 -8.40
N LYS A 97 -7.17 -9.14 -8.01
CA LYS A 97 -6.62 -8.07 -8.85
C LYS A 97 -5.17 -8.34 -9.18
N LYS A 98 -4.77 -8.10 -10.43
CA LYS A 98 -3.35 -8.04 -10.80
C LYS A 98 -2.69 -6.88 -10.05
N ARG A 99 -1.55 -7.11 -9.40
CA ARG A 99 -0.82 -6.06 -8.68
C ARG A 99 -0.53 -4.85 -9.57
N ARG A 100 -0.48 -3.66 -8.97
CA ARG A 100 -0.13 -2.40 -9.66
C ARG A 100 1.14 -1.81 -9.05
N LEU A 101 2.15 -1.61 -9.89
CA LEU A 101 3.36 -0.88 -9.53
C LEU A 101 3.11 0.62 -9.72
N LEU A 102 3.47 1.41 -8.71
CA LEU A 102 3.49 2.86 -8.73
C LEU A 102 4.93 3.31 -8.54
N ALA A 103 5.46 3.99 -9.54
CA ALA A 103 6.83 4.48 -9.57
C ALA A 103 6.83 5.94 -10.01
N GLY A 104 7.84 6.70 -9.57
CA GLY A 104 7.99 8.11 -9.95
C GLY A 104 6.83 8.99 -9.49
N LEU A 105 6.26 8.71 -8.32
CA LEU A 105 5.25 9.58 -7.71
C LEU A 105 5.86 10.96 -7.46
N GLN A 106 5.17 12.01 -7.88
CA GLN A 106 5.60 13.40 -7.68
C GLN A 106 4.88 14.04 -6.49
N SER A 107 3.82 13.39 -5.99
CA SER A 107 3.03 13.84 -4.85
C SER A 107 2.35 12.67 -4.11
N ASP A 108 1.84 12.95 -2.92
CA ASP A 108 0.93 12.05 -2.20
C ASP A 108 -0.43 11.90 -2.90
N ALA A 109 -0.87 12.91 -3.66
CA ALA A 109 -2.07 12.86 -4.48
C ALA A 109 -1.98 11.81 -5.60
N ASP A 110 -0.80 11.63 -6.21
CA ASP A 110 -0.57 10.59 -7.22
C ASP A 110 -0.82 9.20 -6.65
N PHE A 111 -0.31 8.94 -5.44
CA PHE A 111 -0.59 7.71 -4.72
C PHE A 111 -2.08 7.59 -4.42
N ALA A 112 -2.69 8.64 -3.86
CA ALA A 112 -4.09 8.66 -3.46
C ALA A 112 -5.02 8.32 -4.63
N CYS A 113 -4.80 8.91 -5.80
CA CYS A 113 -5.59 8.65 -7.00
C CYS A 113 -5.38 7.24 -7.54
N ALA A 114 -4.14 6.76 -7.59
CA ALA A 114 -3.85 5.41 -8.06
C ALA A 114 -4.44 4.34 -7.12
N ALA A 115 -4.35 4.56 -5.81
CA ALA A 115 -4.94 3.71 -4.77
C ALA A 115 -6.46 3.75 -4.80
N ALA A 116 -7.06 4.92 -4.96
CA ALA A 116 -8.50 5.11 -5.10
C ALA A 116 -9.06 4.29 -6.28
N ALA A 117 -8.45 4.42 -7.45
CA ALA A 117 -8.81 3.65 -8.63
C ALA A 117 -8.59 2.14 -8.43
N PHE A 118 -7.45 1.74 -7.85
CA PHE A 118 -7.11 0.33 -7.67
C PHE A 118 -8.01 -0.38 -6.66
N PHE A 119 -8.25 0.23 -5.49
CA PHE A 119 -9.10 -0.33 -4.43
C PHE A 119 -10.58 -0.02 -4.62
N GLN A 120 -10.96 0.72 -5.67
CA GLN A 120 -12.33 1.16 -5.95
C GLN A 120 -12.96 1.88 -4.76
N ARG A 121 -12.22 2.87 -4.24
CA ARG A 121 -12.59 3.64 -3.05
C ARG A 121 -12.26 5.11 -3.28
N THR A 122 -13.00 6.01 -2.65
CA THR A 122 -12.73 7.45 -2.73
C THR A 122 -11.58 7.82 -1.80
N SER A 123 -10.74 8.77 -2.23
CA SER A 123 -9.77 9.45 -1.37
C SER A 123 -9.99 10.95 -1.46
N SER A 124 -9.97 11.63 -0.32
CA SER A 124 -10.06 13.10 -0.28
C SER A 124 -8.77 13.78 -0.77
N SER A 125 -7.66 13.05 -0.78
CA SER A 125 -6.37 13.50 -1.34
C SER A 125 -6.27 13.28 -2.86
N CYS A 126 -7.27 12.66 -3.49
CA CYS A 126 -7.36 12.59 -4.95
C CYS A 126 -8.36 13.64 -5.46
N PRO A 127 -7.90 14.76 -6.04
CA PRO A 127 -8.79 15.75 -6.62
C PRO A 127 -9.60 15.15 -7.77
N LYS A 128 -10.85 15.61 -7.92
CA LYS A 128 -11.75 15.19 -8.99
C LYS A 128 -11.39 15.83 -10.32
#